data_AF-A0A9W7CGQ6-F1
#
_entry.id   AF-A0A9W7CGQ6-F1
#
_cell.length_a   1.000
_cell.length_b   1.000
_cell.length_c   1.000
_cell.angle_alpha   90.00
_cell.angle_beta   90.00
_cell.angle_gamma   90.00
#
_symmetry.space_group_name_H-M   'P 1'
#
loop_
_entity.id
_entity.type
_entity.pdbx_description
1 polymer ?
#
loop_
_entity_poly.entity_id
_entity_poly.type
_entity_poly.pdbx_seq_one_letter_code
_entity_poly.pdbx_strand_id
1 'polypeptide(L)'
;MVPTRCLLVATLVVLVLAGCDAALLSLKLGFNIKRPSMAVHGATVFDVLVTPVMSENAVSFNGKVTVEQNGSTHNFYLVDNAPYHEVINGSTSVTSCQSPESVPSISNVVEAITSAIAVSSVTTDQDVSCTNGTWLSTTFAGEPYVLCTGPDANSSNFMVYGADLSVSFEYLPELVPIAKPSGSPSNCNNIKEGKISLSSLDSIYGKKLTGSHRKLKIGAGAAHLASSTCACQSTPRPCLFFHGMDVKADGGIVDDYSFFGDIKAHAPCCSSFSFAILNTVDYEWYNSTLLEKACAAAVSVSAGSTDTDSTVINDLIIVAHSMGNNVFASALAEGICSIGRNVDWVDLSGPLKGSMGSDLMHDICDGDDEGNSDILSRLGNLIGQCPGSISRRSLVYDGGHYCDDEMAARYAAARKMHEKYATASMCGTTYNGLFSKEYAGLLAGGLIIPHHSSKNDGVVGFDSLLFRGLTRICSSVLTALSAALFRWSFRVALGTWIRHCLRLRI
;
A
#
# COMPACT_ATOMS: atom_id res chain seq x y z
N MET A 1 55.92 -70.38 -4.59
CA MET A 1 55.51 -69.53 -5.72
C MET A 1 54.76 -68.31 -5.16
N VAL A 2 55.43 -67.14 -5.21
CA VAL A 2 54.94 -65.75 -5.51
C VAL A 2 53.40 -65.54 -5.59
N PRO A 3 52.80 -64.39 -5.16
CA PRO A 3 52.93 -63.57 -3.94
C PRO A 3 51.58 -62.90 -3.45
N THR A 4 51.69 -61.92 -2.54
CA THR A 4 50.88 -60.66 -2.36
C THR A 4 49.51 -60.61 -1.67
N ARG A 5 49.56 -60.10 -0.42
CA ARG A 5 48.81 -59.01 0.24
C ARG A 5 47.64 -58.34 -0.52
N CYS A 6 46.50 -58.13 0.16
CA CYS A 6 46.11 -56.81 0.70
C CYS A 6 44.87 -56.85 1.61
N LEU A 7 44.91 -55.99 2.63
CA LEU A 7 43.87 -55.66 3.62
C LEU A 7 42.55 -55.23 2.97
N LEU A 8 41.41 -55.61 3.57
CA LEU A 8 40.19 -54.80 3.52
C LEU A 8 39.44 -54.92 4.86
N VAL A 9 39.40 -53.78 5.54
CA VAL A 9 38.66 -53.50 6.77
C VAL A 9 37.17 -53.60 6.46
N ALA A 10 36.46 -54.51 7.12
CA ALA A 10 35.02 -54.61 7.06
C ALA A 10 34.40 -53.60 8.04
N THR A 11 34.03 -52.42 7.53
CA THR A 11 33.18 -51.48 8.27
C THR A 11 31.73 -51.76 7.90
N LEU A 12 30.93 -52.10 8.92
CA LEU A 12 29.47 -52.25 8.87
C LEU A 12 28.83 -51.02 8.18
N VAL A 13 28.23 -51.21 7.01
CA VAL A 13 27.25 -50.28 6.45
C VAL A 13 25.89 -50.70 6.99
N VAL A 14 25.44 -50.01 8.04
CA VAL A 14 24.02 -49.98 8.38
C VAL A 14 23.36 -49.08 7.33
N LEU A 15 22.71 -49.70 6.34
CA LEU A 15 21.73 -49.00 5.51
C LEU A 15 20.59 -48.55 6.42
N VAL A 16 20.67 -47.32 6.92
CA VAL A 16 19.48 -46.58 7.30
C VAL A 16 18.78 -46.25 5.99
N LEU A 17 17.70 -46.97 5.70
CA LEU A 17 16.66 -46.50 4.78
C LEU A 17 16.03 -45.25 5.42
N ALA A 18 16.73 -44.12 5.33
CA ALA A 18 16.08 -42.83 5.42
C ALA A 18 15.22 -42.77 4.16
N GLY A 19 13.90 -42.87 4.33
CA GLY A 19 12.98 -42.43 3.29
C GLY A 19 13.44 -41.05 2.85
N CYS A 20 13.54 -40.82 1.54
CA CYS A 20 13.79 -39.49 1.01
C CYS A 20 12.72 -38.54 1.57
N ASP A 21 13.03 -37.81 2.63
CA ASP A 21 12.37 -36.54 2.90
C ASP A 21 12.65 -35.70 1.65
N ALA A 22 11.60 -35.45 0.86
CA ALA A 22 11.71 -34.61 -0.30
C ALA A 22 12.08 -33.20 0.18
N ALA A 23 13.38 -32.89 0.20
CA ALA A 23 13.85 -31.56 0.56
C ALA A 23 13.17 -30.51 -0.33
N LEU A 24 12.50 -29.54 0.29
CA LEU A 24 11.92 -28.40 -0.42
C LEU A 24 13.07 -27.58 -1.01
N LEU A 25 12.97 -27.24 -2.29
CA LEU A 25 14.00 -26.49 -3.00
C LEU A 25 13.89 -24.98 -2.72
N SER A 26 14.99 -24.26 -2.92
CA SER A 26 14.93 -22.79 -2.99
C SER A 26 14.19 -22.36 -4.26
N LEU A 27 13.56 -21.21 -4.20
CA LEU A 27 12.82 -20.57 -5.28
C LEU A 27 13.54 -19.28 -5.70
N LYS A 28 13.58 -19.02 -7.00
CA LYS A 28 13.84 -17.69 -7.55
C LYS A 28 12.53 -17.17 -8.11
N LEU A 29 12.08 -16.04 -7.55
CA LEU A 29 10.89 -15.34 -8.01
C LEU A 29 11.32 -14.18 -8.90
N GLY A 30 11.14 -14.29 -10.22
CA GLY A 30 11.50 -13.22 -11.14
C GLY A 30 10.35 -12.23 -11.30
N PHE A 31 10.46 -11.07 -10.66
CA PHE A 31 9.47 -10.01 -10.76
C PHE A 31 9.71 -9.18 -12.02
N ASN A 32 8.63 -8.94 -12.75
CA ASN A 32 8.55 -7.94 -13.79
C ASN A 32 7.37 -7.02 -13.47
N ILE A 33 7.69 -5.80 -13.06
CA ILE A 33 6.76 -4.75 -12.75
C ILE A 33 6.42 -4.02 -14.06
N LYS A 34 5.15 -4.08 -14.43
CA LYS A 34 4.64 -3.56 -15.71
C LYS A 34 4.37 -2.07 -15.65
N ARG A 35 4.05 -1.56 -14.46
CA ARG A 35 3.92 -0.13 -14.23
C ARG A 35 5.25 0.39 -13.67
N PRO A 36 5.95 1.32 -14.36
CA PRO A 36 7.13 1.99 -13.79
C PRO A 36 6.84 2.58 -12.41
N SER A 37 5.57 2.84 -12.19
CA SER A 37 5.03 3.32 -10.96
C SER A 37 5.35 2.42 -9.76
N MET A 38 5.22 1.12 -9.90
CA MET A 38 5.47 0.15 -8.83
C MET A 38 6.94 -0.26 -8.70
N ALA A 39 7.87 0.50 -9.30
CA ALA A 39 9.29 0.17 -9.26
C ALA A 39 9.82 0.19 -7.82
N VAL A 40 10.54 -0.87 -7.44
CA VAL A 40 11.18 -1.00 -6.13
C VAL A 40 12.55 -0.36 -6.22
N HIS A 41 12.76 0.78 -5.56
CA HIS A 41 13.99 1.57 -5.67
C HIS A 41 14.39 1.89 -7.13
N GLY A 42 13.40 2.07 -8.00
CA GLY A 42 13.61 2.32 -9.43
C GLY A 42 13.78 1.06 -10.28
N ALA A 43 13.91 -0.12 -9.68
CA ALA A 43 13.94 -1.38 -10.39
C ALA A 43 12.52 -1.87 -10.73
N THR A 44 12.29 -2.15 -12.02
CA THR A 44 11.07 -2.80 -12.51
C THR A 44 11.27 -4.28 -12.82
N VAL A 45 12.51 -4.75 -12.86
CA VAL A 45 12.85 -6.17 -13.03
C VAL A 45 13.87 -6.54 -11.98
N PHE A 46 13.55 -7.55 -11.18
CA PHE A 46 14.42 -8.03 -10.10
C PHE A 46 14.03 -9.45 -9.68
N ASP A 47 14.99 -10.16 -9.09
CA ASP A 47 14.76 -11.50 -8.56
C ASP A 47 14.64 -11.46 -7.02
N VAL A 48 13.71 -12.24 -6.49
CA VAL A 48 13.63 -12.55 -5.06
C VAL A 48 14.03 -14.00 -4.86
N LEU A 49 15.11 -14.23 -4.11
CA LEU A 49 15.50 -15.57 -3.67
C LEU A 49 14.72 -15.92 -2.42
N VAL A 50 14.12 -17.11 -2.39
CA VAL A 50 13.32 -17.61 -1.28
C VAL A 50 13.80 -19.01 -0.92
N THR A 51 14.08 -19.25 0.35
CA THR A 51 14.62 -20.51 0.83
C THR A 51 13.77 -21.06 1.96
N PRO A 52 13.23 -22.29 1.82
CA PRO A 52 12.42 -22.90 2.86
C PRO A 52 13.28 -23.28 4.07
N VAL A 53 12.72 -23.07 5.25
CA VAL A 53 13.30 -23.44 6.54
C VAL A 53 12.30 -24.37 7.22
N MET A 54 12.69 -25.64 7.32
CA MET A 54 11.83 -26.71 7.84
C MET A 54 11.78 -26.67 9.37
N SER A 55 10.58 -26.82 9.94
CA SER A 55 10.33 -26.90 11.38
C SER A 55 9.25 -27.93 11.65
N GLU A 56 9.64 -29.18 11.92
CA GLU A 56 8.74 -30.34 12.14
C GLU A 56 7.61 -30.44 11.10
N ASN A 57 6.42 -29.89 11.40
CA ASN A 57 5.22 -29.92 10.54
C ASN A 57 4.93 -28.59 9.83
N ALA A 58 5.83 -27.63 9.93
CA ALA A 58 5.70 -26.28 9.40
C ALA A 58 6.95 -25.86 8.61
N VAL A 59 6.76 -24.88 7.74
CA VAL A 59 7.81 -24.28 6.93
C VAL A 59 7.73 -22.78 7.11
N SER A 60 8.88 -22.17 7.43
CA SER A 60 9.09 -20.73 7.27
C SER A 60 9.96 -20.47 6.07
N PHE A 61 10.03 -19.21 5.63
CA PHE A 61 10.83 -18.85 4.47
C PHE A 61 11.79 -17.73 4.81
N ASN A 62 13.05 -17.92 4.44
CA ASN A 62 13.99 -16.82 4.35
C ASN A 62 13.93 -16.25 2.94
N GLY A 63 14.13 -14.94 2.80
CA GLY A 63 14.02 -14.21 1.55
C GLY A 63 15.15 -13.21 1.37
N LYS A 64 15.58 -12.98 0.14
CA LYS A 64 16.50 -11.91 -0.23
C LYS A 64 16.12 -11.31 -1.57
N VAL A 65 16.11 -9.99 -1.64
CA VAL A 65 16.06 -9.23 -2.90
C VAL A 65 17.15 -8.18 -2.89
N THR A 66 17.76 -7.97 -4.05
CA THR A 66 18.82 -6.99 -4.26
C THR A 66 18.42 -6.06 -5.40
N VAL A 67 18.50 -4.75 -5.16
CA VAL A 67 18.20 -3.71 -6.15
C VAL A 67 19.26 -2.60 -6.09
N GLU A 68 19.59 -2.03 -7.24
CA GLU A 68 20.57 -0.95 -7.36
C GLU A 68 19.85 0.39 -7.54
N GLN A 69 20.24 1.42 -6.78
CA GLN A 69 19.71 2.76 -6.92
C GLN A 69 20.78 3.81 -6.67
N ASN A 70 20.96 4.74 -7.61
CA ASN A 70 21.90 5.87 -7.48
C ASN A 70 23.33 5.47 -7.08
N GLY A 71 23.80 4.29 -7.54
CA GLY A 71 25.12 3.76 -7.23
C GLY A 71 25.26 3.09 -5.86
N SER A 72 24.16 2.91 -5.12
CA SER A 72 24.11 2.11 -3.89
C SER A 72 23.34 0.81 -4.11
N THR A 73 23.83 -0.28 -3.53
CA THR A 73 23.14 -1.56 -3.51
C THR A 73 22.21 -1.61 -2.29
N HIS A 74 20.93 -1.89 -2.52
CA HIS A 74 19.95 -2.11 -1.48
C HIS A 74 19.59 -3.59 -1.42
N ASN A 75 19.87 -4.23 -0.30
CA ASN A 75 19.48 -5.61 -0.03
C ASN A 75 18.35 -5.63 1.00
N PHE A 76 17.25 -6.29 0.68
CA PHE A 76 16.18 -6.58 1.63
C PHE A 76 16.20 -8.05 1.96
N TYR A 77 16.14 -8.36 3.25
CA TYR A 77 16.18 -9.72 3.76
C TYR A 77 14.95 -10.00 4.60
N LEU A 78 14.51 -11.26 4.57
CA LEU A 78 13.69 -11.87 5.60
C LEU A 78 14.50 -13.06 6.13
N VAL A 79 14.93 -13.02 7.38
CA VAL A 79 15.69 -14.12 7.99
C VAL A 79 15.10 -14.40 9.36
N ASP A 80 14.73 -15.66 9.60
CA ASP A 80 14.14 -16.11 10.86
C ASP A 80 12.89 -15.30 11.26
N ASN A 81 12.08 -14.92 10.28
CA ASN A 81 10.88 -14.08 10.38
C ASN A 81 11.14 -12.59 10.72
N ALA A 82 12.39 -12.14 10.77
CA ALA A 82 12.73 -10.74 10.94
C ALA A 82 13.15 -10.10 9.61
N PRO A 83 12.56 -8.96 9.21
CA PRO A 83 12.94 -8.27 7.99
C PRO A 83 14.06 -7.25 8.25
N TYR A 84 15.01 -7.16 7.31
CA TYR A 84 16.16 -6.27 7.36
C TYR A 84 16.36 -5.53 6.05
N HIS A 85 16.98 -4.35 6.12
CA HIS A 85 17.45 -3.60 4.96
C HIS A 85 18.90 -3.21 5.16
N GLU A 86 19.73 -3.65 4.24
CA GLU A 86 21.14 -3.33 4.16
C GLU A 86 21.37 -2.41 2.97
N VAL A 87 22.04 -1.29 3.21
CA VAL A 87 22.48 -0.37 2.15
C VAL A 87 23.99 -0.43 2.07
N ILE A 88 24.50 -0.81 0.90
CA ILE A 88 25.92 -0.85 0.60
C ILE A 88 26.25 0.31 -0.34
N ASN A 89 27.16 1.17 0.09
CA ASN A 89 27.67 2.27 -0.71
C ASN A 89 29.20 2.29 -0.65
N GLY A 90 29.84 1.89 -1.75
CA GLY A 90 31.28 1.67 -1.80
C GLY A 90 31.73 0.61 -0.78
N SER A 91 32.53 1.00 0.20
CA SER A 91 33.01 0.13 1.29
C SER A 91 32.14 0.18 2.55
N THR A 92 31.12 1.05 2.60
CA THR A 92 30.24 1.18 3.75
C THR A 92 29.02 0.28 3.59
N SER A 93 28.68 -0.47 4.64
CA SER A 93 27.43 -1.23 4.73
C SER A 93 26.72 -0.87 6.03
N VAL A 94 25.45 -0.51 5.94
CA VAL A 94 24.59 -0.19 7.09
C VAL A 94 23.35 -1.06 7.02
N THR A 95 23.08 -1.79 8.10
CA THR A 95 21.89 -2.64 8.24
C THR A 95 20.93 -2.07 9.27
N SER A 96 19.65 -2.01 8.91
CA SER A 96 18.56 -1.55 9.77
C SER A 96 17.41 -2.57 9.81
N CYS A 97 16.60 -2.52 10.87
CA CYS A 97 15.35 -3.28 10.91
C CYS A 97 14.35 -2.72 9.90
N GLN A 98 13.55 -3.60 9.33
CA GLN A 98 12.40 -3.24 8.51
C GLN A 98 11.09 -3.45 9.28
N SER A 99 10.01 -2.79 8.83
CA SER A 99 8.70 -3.10 9.38
C SER A 99 8.28 -4.51 8.96
N PRO A 100 7.75 -5.36 9.87
CA PRO A 100 7.12 -6.62 9.50
C PRO A 100 6.03 -6.51 8.43
N GLU A 101 5.42 -5.34 8.30
CA GLU A 101 4.33 -5.09 7.35
C GLU A 101 4.81 -4.80 5.92
N SER A 102 6.13 -4.60 5.72
CA SER A 102 6.72 -4.49 4.38
C SER A 102 6.79 -5.85 3.66
N VAL A 103 6.65 -6.94 4.41
CA VAL A 103 6.61 -8.30 3.89
C VAL A 103 5.16 -8.70 3.66
N PRO A 104 4.76 -9.08 2.43
CA PRO A 104 3.42 -9.60 2.16
C PRO A 104 3.13 -10.83 3.03
N SER A 105 1.87 -11.00 3.45
CA SER A 105 1.45 -12.20 4.18
C SER A 105 1.73 -13.45 3.35
N ILE A 106 2.69 -14.26 3.81
CA ILE A 106 3.15 -15.47 3.13
C ILE A 106 2.01 -16.50 3.07
N SER A 107 1.24 -16.61 4.15
CA SER A 107 0.03 -17.44 4.23
C SER A 107 -0.97 -17.08 3.15
N ASN A 108 -1.27 -15.80 2.98
CA ASN A 108 -2.21 -15.34 1.96
C ASN A 108 -1.70 -15.59 0.53
N VAL A 109 -0.38 -15.49 0.30
CA VAL A 109 0.21 -15.84 -1.01
C VAL A 109 0.06 -17.33 -1.29
N VAL A 110 0.39 -18.18 -0.31
CA VAL A 110 0.23 -19.64 -0.43
C VAL A 110 -1.23 -20.01 -0.62
N GLU A 111 -2.14 -19.39 0.13
CA GLU A 111 -3.58 -19.59 0.00
C GLU A 111 -4.09 -19.17 -1.39
N ALA A 112 -3.66 -18.03 -1.92
CA ALA A 112 -4.05 -17.59 -3.26
C ALA A 112 -3.59 -18.60 -4.34
N ILE A 113 -2.35 -19.10 -4.27
CA ILE A 113 -1.86 -20.09 -5.24
C ILE A 113 -2.60 -21.41 -5.10
N THR A 114 -2.77 -21.89 -3.86
CA THR A 114 -3.41 -23.18 -3.59
C THR A 114 -4.91 -23.14 -3.86
N SER A 115 -5.60 -22.01 -3.68
CA SER A 115 -7.04 -21.88 -3.97
C SER A 115 -7.34 -21.65 -5.45
N ALA A 116 -6.33 -21.49 -6.31
CA ALA A 116 -6.51 -21.19 -7.72
C ALA A 116 -7.38 -22.24 -8.45
N ILE A 117 -8.19 -21.75 -9.39
CA ILE A 117 -9.20 -22.54 -10.11
C ILE A 117 -8.82 -22.60 -11.59
N ALA A 118 -8.92 -23.78 -12.20
CA ALA A 118 -8.65 -23.94 -13.63
C ALA A 118 -9.68 -23.17 -14.48
N VAL A 119 -9.20 -22.49 -15.52
CA VAL A 119 -10.00 -21.72 -16.47
C VAL A 119 -9.66 -22.12 -17.91
N SER A 120 -10.61 -22.00 -18.82
CA SER A 120 -10.42 -22.42 -20.22
C SER A 120 -9.62 -21.42 -21.06
N SER A 121 -9.67 -20.15 -20.68
CA SER A 121 -9.04 -19.05 -21.42
C SER A 121 -8.84 -17.83 -20.51
N VAL A 122 -7.97 -16.92 -20.95
CA VAL A 122 -7.74 -15.62 -20.34
C VAL A 122 -8.05 -14.55 -21.39
N THR A 123 -8.93 -13.62 -21.05
CA THR A 123 -9.19 -12.40 -21.84
C THR A 123 -8.34 -11.27 -21.29
N THR A 124 -7.47 -10.71 -22.13
CA THR A 124 -6.54 -9.65 -21.76
C THR A 124 -5.95 -8.98 -23.00
N ASP A 125 -5.58 -7.71 -22.87
CA ASP A 125 -4.78 -6.97 -23.86
C ASP A 125 -3.28 -7.05 -23.57
N GLN A 126 -2.91 -7.71 -22.47
CA GLN A 126 -1.52 -7.93 -22.11
C GLN A 126 -0.91 -9.10 -22.90
N ASP A 127 0.38 -9.00 -23.19
CA ASP A 127 1.15 -10.12 -23.74
C ASP A 127 1.35 -11.19 -22.66
N VAL A 128 0.47 -12.21 -22.68
CA VAL A 128 0.54 -13.38 -21.81
C VAL A 128 0.51 -14.63 -22.67
N SER A 129 1.31 -15.62 -22.29
CA SER A 129 1.33 -16.91 -22.97
C SER A 129 1.31 -18.05 -21.96
N CYS A 130 0.62 -19.12 -22.36
CA CYS A 130 0.63 -20.40 -21.65
C CYS A 130 0.67 -21.56 -22.63
N THR A 131 1.76 -21.61 -23.39
CA THR A 131 1.96 -22.62 -24.41
C THR A 131 2.02 -24.00 -23.76
N ASN A 132 1.07 -24.87 -24.14
CA ASN A 132 0.95 -26.25 -23.65
C ASN A 132 0.73 -26.37 -22.12
N GLY A 133 0.41 -25.28 -21.44
CA GLY A 133 0.17 -25.24 -19.99
C GLY A 133 -1.32 -25.23 -19.62
N THR A 134 -1.60 -25.16 -18.32
CA THR A 134 -2.96 -24.97 -17.80
C THR A 134 -3.10 -23.58 -17.21
N TRP A 135 -4.16 -22.88 -17.61
CA TRP A 135 -4.54 -21.61 -17.00
C TRP A 135 -5.26 -21.83 -15.68
N LEU A 136 -4.82 -21.12 -14.64
CA LEU A 136 -5.50 -21.02 -13.37
C LEU A 136 -5.82 -19.55 -13.08
N SER A 137 -6.89 -19.29 -12.34
CA SER A 137 -7.24 -17.95 -11.86
C SER A 137 -7.31 -17.94 -10.34
N THR A 138 -6.84 -16.84 -9.76
CA THR A 138 -6.90 -16.59 -8.32
C THR A 138 -7.07 -15.12 -8.01
N THR A 139 -7.29 -14.79 -6.74
CA THR A 139 -7.31 -13.42 -6.23
C THR A 139 -6.32 -13.32 -5.07
N PHE A 140 -5.53 -12.26 -5.06
CA PHE A 140 -4.62 -11.94 -3.97
C PHE A 140 -4.74 -10.46 -3.62
N ALA A 141 -4.89 -10.12 -2.34
CA ALA A 141 -5.08 -8.74 -1.87
C ALA A 141 -6.24 -7.98 -2.58
N GLY A 142 -7.29 -8.69 -2.97
CA GLY A 142 -8.44 -8.14 -3.71
C GLY A 142 -8.23 -8.00 -5.22
N GLU A 143 -7.05 -8.36 -5.72
CA GLU A 143 -6.66 -8.20 -7.12
C GLU A 143 -6.66 -9.55 -7.84
N PRO A 144 -7.26 -9.65 -9.04
CA PRO A 144 -7.23 -10.87 -9.84
C PRO A 144 -5.85 -11.12 -10.46
N TYR A 145 -5.45 -12.39 -10.43
CA TYR A 145 -4.26 -12.93 -11.08
C TYR A 145 -4.62 -14.17 -11.89
N VAL A 146 -3.82 -14.45 -12.91
CA VAL A 146 -3.86 -15.72 -13.65
C VAL A 146 -2.50 -16.39 -13.60
N LEU A 147 -2.48 -17.70 -13.44
CA LEU A 147 -1.27 -18.51 -13.41
C LEU A 147 -1.23 -19.38 -14.65
N CYS A 148 -0.04 -19.59 -15.19
CA CYS A 148 0.23 -20.59 -16.21
C CYS A 148 1.19 -21.63 -15.67
N THR A 149 0.74 -22.89 -15.62
CA THR A 149 1.62 -24.02 -15.32
C THR A 149 2.45 -24.39 -16.54
N GLY A 150 3.70 -24.84 -16.35
CA GLY A 150 4.50 -25.39 -17.45
C GLY A 150 3.85 -26.60 -18.15
N PRO A 151 4.35 -26.99 -19.34
CA PRO A 151 3.80 -28.09 -20.13
C PRO A 151 4.08 -29.48 -19.54
N ASP A 152 5.16 -29.59 -18.77
CA ASP A 152 5.53 -30.83 -18.11
C ASP A 152 4.90 -30.87 -16.72
N ALA A 153 4.13 -31.91 -16.40
CA ALA A 153 3.69 -32.19 -15.04
C ALA A 153 4.86 -32.36 -14.03
N ASN A 154 6.09 -32.47 -14.55
CA ASN A 154 7.34 -32.57 -13.79
C ASN A 154 8.16 -31.27 -13.77
N SER A 155 7.85 -30.26 -14.59
CA SER A 155 8.46 -28.93 -14.43
C SER A 155 7.60 -28.15 -13.45
N SER A 156 8.13 -27.95 -12.24
CA SER A 156 7.42 -27.25 -11.17
C SER A 156 7.32 -25.74 -11.42
N ASN A 157 8.07 -25.21 -12.38
CA ASN A 157 8.08 -23.79 -12.72
C ASN A 157 6.71 -23.32 -13.25
N PHE A 158 6.27 -22.15 -12.83
CA PHE A 158 5.04 -21.54 -13.31
C PHE A 158 5.17 -20.02 -13.38
N MET A 159 4.31 -19.39 -14.19
CA MET A 159 4.24 -17.94 -14.32
C MET A 159 2.96 -17.43 -13.68
N VAL A 160 3.05 -16.31 -12.97
CA VAL A 160 1.89 -15.57 -12.45
C VAL A 160 1.81 -14.24 -13.17
N TYR A 161 0.63 -13.91 -13.69
CA TYR A 161 0.35 -12.65 -14.36
C TYR A 161 -0.72 -11.89 -13.57
N GLY A 162 -0.37 -10.69 -13.13
CA GLY A 162 -1.29 -9.67 -12.63
C GLY A 162 -1.45 -8.54 -13.64
N ALA A 163 -2.34 -7.60 -13.31
CA ALA A 163 -2.48 -6.36 -14.09
C ALA A 163 -1.15 -5.58 -14.08
N ASP A 164 -0.51 -5.49 -12.93
CA ASP A 164 0.56 -4.52 -12.73
C ASP A 164 1.96 -5.13 -12.65
N LEU A 165 2.01 -6.45 -12.49
CA LEU A 165 3.26 -7.20 -12.43
C LEU A 165 3.05 -8.62 -12.96
N SER A 166 4.15 -9.29 -13.25
CA SER A 166 4.21 -10.73 -13.41
C SER A 166 5.36 -11.29 -12.58
N VAL A 167 5.21 -12.53 -12.15
CA VAL A 167 6.21 -13.23 -11.33
C VAL A 167 6.47 -14.59 -11.95
N SER A 168 7.72 -14.87 -12.30
CA SER A 168 8.16 -16.23 -12.62
C SER A 168 8.50 -16.97 -11.34
N PHE A 169 8.08 -18.22 -11.23
CA PHE A 169 8.47 -19.12 -10.14
C PHE A 169 9.42 -20.16 -10.71
N GLU A 170 10.69 -20.07 -10.32
CA GLU A 170 11.75 -20.99 -10.74
C GLU A 170 12.27 -21.77 -9.54
N TYR A 171 12.27 -23.10 -9.63
CA TYR A 171 12.83 -23.97 -8.60
C TYR A 171 14.33 -24.16 -8.86
N LEU A 172 15.14 -23.78 -7.87
CA LEU A 172 16.59 -23.90 -7.98
C LEU A 172 17.02 -25.37 -7.74
N PRO A 173 18.05 -25.85 -8.45
CA PRO A 173 18.51 -27.24 -8.33
C PRO A 173 19.11 -27.56 -6.96
N GLU A 174 19.53 -26.52 -6.23
CA GLU A 174 20.17 -26.62 -4.92
C GLU A 174 19.53 -25.65 -3.92
N LEU A 175 19.65 -25.96 -2.63
CA LEU A 175 19.29 -25.05 -1.55
C LEU A 175 20.28 -23.88 -1.50
N VAL A 176 19.75 -22.65 -1.56
CA VAL A 176 20.54 -21.42 -1.49
C VAL A 176 20.36 -20.80 -0.10
N PRO A 177 21.29 -21.01 0.86
CA PRO A 177 21.14 -20.47 2.20
C PRO A 177 21.17 -18.93 2.17
N ILE A 178 20.20 -18.30 2.85
CA ILE A 178 20.14 -16.85 3.00
C ILE A 178 20.55 -16.53 4.43
N ALA A 179 21.74 -15.93 4.56
CA ALA A 179 22.31 -15.53 5.84
C ALA A 179 21.82 -14.14 6.26
N LYS A 180 21.69 -13.95 7.57
CA LYS A 180 21.44 -12.65 8.19
C LYS A 180 22.61 -11.69 7.88
N PRO A 181 22.36 -10.45 7.43
CA PRO A 181 23.43 -9.51 7.11
C PRO A 181 24.27 -9.12 8.33
N SER A 182 25.56 -8.82 8.09
CA SER A 182 26.48 -8.40 9.15
C SER A 182 26.04 -7.08 9.79
N GLY A 183 26.23 -6.95 11.10
CA GLY A 183 25.82 -5.74 11.84
C GLY A 183 24.31 -5.57 11.98
N SER A 184 23.52 -6.62 11.68
CA SER A 184 22.08 -6.60 11.89
C SER A 184 21.70 -6.36 13.35
N PRO A 185 20.70 -5.50 13.62
CA PRO A 185 20.17 -5.35 14.98
C PRO A 185 19.58 -6.67 15.51
N SER A 186 19.62 -6.84 16.83
CA SER A 186 19.07 -8.01 17.54
C SER A 186 17.60 -7.84 17.91
N ASN A 187 17.08 -6.61 17.89
CA ASN A 187 15.76 -6.23 18.39
C ASN A 187 14.73 -5.94 17.28
N CYS A 188 14.88 -6.53 16.10
CA CYS A 188 13.90 -6.36 15.02
C CYS A 188 12.62 -7.14 15.32
N ASN A 189 11.48 -6.55 14.99
CA ASN A 189 10.18 -7.20 15.14
C ASN A 189 10.01 -8.31 14.09
N ASN A 190 9.34 -9.39 14.49
CA ASN A 190 9.04 -10.50 13.60
C ASN A 190 7.71 -10.30 12.86
N ILE A 191 7.58 -10.94 11.69
CA ILE A 191 6.29 -11.08 11.00
C ILE A 191 5.34 -11.98 11.81
N LYS A 192 4.05 -11.62 11.81
CA LYS A 192 3.01 -12.31 12.61
C LYS A 192 2.68 -13.72 12.07
N GLU A 193 2.83 -13.94 10.77
CA GLU A 193 2.41 -15.17 10.06
C GLU A 193 3.56 -15.77 9.23
N GLY A 194 4.66 -16.12 9.88
CA GLY A 194 5.86 -16.63 9.21
C GLY A 194 5.92 -18.14 8.97
N LYS A 195 4.94 -18.91 9.46
CA LYS A 195 4.94 -20.37 9.38
C LYS A 195 3.71 -20.89 8.64
N ILE A 196 3.96 -21.79 7.70
CA ILE A 196 2.95 -22.44 6.85
C ILE A 196 2.93 -23.93 7.14
N SER A 197 1.75 -24.54 7.20
CA SER A 197 1.64 -26.00 7.30
C SER A 197 2.26 -26.68 6.08
N LEU A 198 3.05 -27.73 6.29
CA LEU A 198 3.66 -28.49 5.19
C LEU A 198 2.64 -28.96 4.15
N SER A 199 1.45 -29.40 4.56
CA SER A 199 0.40 -29.87 3.64
C SER A 199 -0.14 -28.80 2.71
N SER A 200 -0.01 -27.52 3.07
CA SER A 200 -0.42 -26.40 2.22
C SER A 200 0.58 -26.14 1.08
N LEU A 201 1.79 -26.69 1.15
CA LEU A 201 2.85 -26.45 0.17
C LEU A 201 2.89 -27.50 -0.96
N ASP A 202 2.12 -28.60 -0.84
CA ASP A 202 2.01 -29.66 -1.84
C ASP A 202 1.71 -29.11 -3.25
N SER A 203 0.85 -28.09 -3.34
CA SER A 203 0.46 -27.48 -4.63
C SER A 203 1.51 -26.54 -5.22
N ILE A 204 2.40 -25.99 -4.38
CA ILE A 204 3.48 -25.13 -4.83
C ILE A 204 4.62 -26.02 -5.31
N TYR A 205 5.16 -26.85 -4.42
CA TYR A 205 6.37 -27.64 -4.69
C TYR A 205 6.16 -28.86 -5.59
N GLY A 206 4.92 -29.22 -5.94
CA GLY A 206 4.59 -30.25 -6.92
C GLY A 206 5.06 -31.68 -6.60
N LYS A 207 5.78 -31.88 -5.49
CA LYS A 207 6.21 -33.20 -5.01
C LYS A 207 5.20 -33.75 -4.03
N LYS A 208 4.92 -35.05 -4.14
CA LYS A 208 4.12 -35.84 -3.18
C LYS A 208 4.70 -35.73 -1.77
N LEU A 209 4.27 -34.73 -1.00
CA LEU A 209 4.55 -34.65 0.43
C LEU A 209 3.51 -35.46 1.24
N THR A 210 2.28 -35.62 0.72
CA THR A 210 1.19 -36.34 1.44
C THR A 210 0.40 -37.39 0.63
N GLY A 211 0.77 -37.69 -0.61
CA GLY A 211 0.19 -38.80 -1.39
C GLY A 211 -1.20 -38.56 -2.01
N SER A 212 -1.72 -37.33 -2.00
CA SER A 212 -3.03 -36.99 -2.59
C SER A 212 -2.88 -36.19 -3.90
N HIS A 213 -3.53 -36.64 -4.98
CA HIS A 213 -3.67 -35.85 -6.21
C HIS A 213 -4.93 -34.99 -6.11
N ARG A 214 -4.78 -33.65 -6.08
CA ARG A 214 -5.92 -32.75 -6.20
C ARG A 214 -6.43 -32.76 -7.63
N LYS A 215 -7.66 -33.25 -7.83
CA LYS A 215 -8.43 -32.94 -9.04
C LYS A 215 -8.89 -31.49 -8.94
N LEU A 216 -8.29 -30.60 -9.73
CA LEU A 216 -8.78 -29.24 -9.88
C LEU A 216 -10.22 -29.30 -10.38
N LYS A 217 -11.15 -28.63 -9.68
CA LYS A 217 -12.50 -28.44 -10.22
C LYS A 217 -12.35 -27.56 -11.46
N ILE A 218 -12.82 -28.05 -12.60
CA ILE A 218 -12.87 -27.27 -13.83
C ILE A 218 -13.84 -26.11 -13.59
N GLY A 219 -13.31 -24.90 -13.47
CA GLY A 219 -14.09 -23.70 -13.67
C GLY A 219 -14.24 -23.50 -15.17
N ALA A 220 -15.38 -23.88 -15.75
CA ALA A 220 -15.61 -23.83 -17.20
C ALA A 220 -15.72 -22.38 -17.77
N GLY A 221 -15.18 -21.37 -17.06
CA GLY A 221 -15.26 -19.96 -17.43
C GLY A 221 -13.94 -19.39 -17.95
N ALA A 222 -14.04 -18.27 -18.67
CA ALA A 222 -12.90 -17.42 -19.01
C ALA A 222 -12.52 -16.53 -17.80
N ALA A 223 -11.23 -16.37 -17.54
CA ALA A 223 -10.74 -15.35 -16.61
C ALA A 223 -10.45 -14.04 -17.35
N HIS A 224 -10.66 -12.91 -16.69
CA HIS A 224 -10.27 -11.60 -17.21
C HIS A 224 -9.04 -11.09 -16.46
N LEU A 225 -8.01 -10.70 -17.21
CA LEU A 225 -6.83 -10.03 -16.68
C LEU A 225 -6.80 -8.61 -17.25
N ALA A 226 -6.88 -7.61 -16.36
CA ALA A 226 -6.89 -6.20 -16.76
C ALA A 226 -5.51 -5.75 -17.30
N SER A 227 -5.47 -4.72 -18.14
CA SER A 227 -4.22 -4.13 -18.65
C SER A 227 -3.37 -3.49 -17.53
N SER A 228 -2.05 -3.40 -17.77
CA SER A 228 -1.11 -2.61 -16.97
C SER A 228 -1.20 -1.10 -17.26
N THR A 229 -1.78 -0.74 -18.39
CA THR A 229 -2.07 0.64 -18.78
C THR A 229 -3.50 0.99 -18.44
N CYS A 230 -3.74 2.27 -18.14
CA CYS A 230 -5.05 2.76 -17.76
C CYS A 230 -5.40 3.94 -18.66
N ALA A 231 -6.52 3.84 -19.35
CA ALA A 231 -7.14 4.96 -20.06
C ALA A 231 -8.30 5.50 -19.23
N CYS A 232 -8.63 6.78 -19.42
CA CYS A 232 -9.86 7.28 -18.82
C CYS A 232 -11.07 6.59 -19.46
N GLN A 233 -11.97 6.05 -18.63
CA GLN A 233 -13.20 5.42 -19.10
C GLN A 233 -14.33 6.42 -19.35
N SER A 234 -14.17 7.66 -18.86
CA SER A 234 -15.07 8.78 -19.14
C SER A 234 -14.41 9.79 -20.09
N THR A 235 -15.18 10.80 -20.51
CA THR A 235 -14.60 12.01 -21.07
C THR A 235 -13.67 12.65 -20.03
N PRO A 236 -12.40 12.96 -20.37
CA PRO A 236 -11.51 13.69 -19.49
C PRO A 236 -12.10 15.07 -19.11
N ARG A 237 -11.90 15.48 -17.87
CA ARG A 237 -12.43 16.72 -17.29
C ARG A 237 -11.32 17.53 -16.61
N PRO A 238 -11.47 18.84 -16.42
CA PRO A 238 -10.60 19.59 -15.53
C PRO A 238 -10.48 18.90 -14.17
N CYS A 239 -9.28 18.92 -13.60
CA CYS A 239 -9.03 18.41 -12.26
C CYS A 239 -8.57 19.54 -11.34
N LEU A 240 -9.22 19.66 -10.18
CA LEU A 240 -8.82 20.56 -9.11
C LEU A 240 -8.31 19.77 -7.90
N PHE A 241 -7.12 20.12 -7.43
CA PHE A 241 -6.45 19.47 -6.33
C PHE A 241 -6.42 20.39 -5.10
N PHE A 242 -6.93 19.89 -3.97
CA PHE A 242 -6.84 20.54 -2.66
C PHE A 242 -5.80 19.84 -1.80
N HIS A 243 -4.77 20.58 -1.39
CA HIS A 243 -3.76 20.11 -0.45
C HIS A 243 -4.32 20.00 0.99
N GLY A 244 -3.49 19.52 1.91
CA GLY A 244 -3.87 19.30 3.30
C GLY A 244 -3.58 20.48 4.23
N MET A 245 -3.12 20.17 5.43
CA MET A 245 -2.65 21.20 6.39
C MET A 245 -1.22 21.67 6.05
N ASP A 246 -0.78 22.72 6.76
CA ASP A 246 0.60 23.23 6.80
C ASP A 246 1.08 24.13 5.65
N VAL A 247 0.15 24.72 4.89
CA VAL A 247 0.47 25.79 3.93
C VAL A 247 0.19 27.16 4.54
N LYS A 248 1.23 27.98 4.71
CA LYS A 248 1.19 29.24 5.48
C LYS A 248 0.54 30.43 4.77
N ALA A 249 0.31 30.36 3.46
CA ALA A 249 -0.18 31.49 2.70
C ALA A 249 -0.98 31.04 1.48
N ASP A 250 -1.94 31.86 1.06
CA ASP A 250 -2.64 31.66 -0.19
C ASP A 250 -1.68 31.86 -1.37
N GLY A 251 -1.68 30.93 -2.31
CA GLY A 251 -0.93 30.99 -3.56
C GLY A 251 -1.82 31.04 -4.81
N GLY A 252 -3.14 31.09 -4.63
CA GLY A 252 -4.11 31.04 -5.73
C GLY A 252 -4.19 29.67 -6.37
N ILE A 253 -4.65 29.64 -7.64
CA ILE A 253 -4.69 28.42 -8.44
C ILE A 253 -3.45 28.39 -9.33
N VAL A 254 -2.70 27.30 -9.25
CA VAL A 254 -1.49 27.08 -10.07
C VAL A 254 -1.62 25.80 -10.87
N ASP A 255 -0.87 25.71 -11.97
CA ASP A 255 -0.89 24.52 -12.83
C ASP A 255 0.09 23.44 -12.38
N ASP A 256 1.01 23.73 -11.46
CA ASP A 256 2.00 22.78 -10.94
C ASP A 256 2.22 22.94 -9.44
N TYR A 257 2.25 21.82 -8.73
CA TYR A 257 2.50 21.82 -7.29
C TYR A 257 3.15 20.53 -6.83
N SER A 258 4.40 20.63 -6.37
CA SER A 258 5.23 19.48 -5.98
C SER A 258 4.63 18.63 -4.87
N PHE A 259 3.69 19.19 -4.09
CA PHE A 259 2.94 18.47 -3.08
C PHE A 259 2.32 17.19 -3.65
N PHE A 260 1.73 17.25 -4.84
CA PHE A 260 1.12 16.07 -5.47
C PHE A 260 2.09 15.25 -6.33
N GLY A 261 3.40 15.49 -6.22
CA GLY A 261 4.42 14.76 -6.98
C GLY A 261 4.14 14.73 -8.48
N ASP A 262 4.25 13.54 -9.08
CA ASP A 262 4.11 13.34 -10.53
C ASP A 262 2.66 13.04 -10.96
N ILE A 263 1.64 13.53 -10.23
CA ILE A 263 0.23 13.18 -10.48
C ILE A 263 -0.22 13.43 -11.92
N LYS A 264 0.38 14.42 -12.59
CA LYS A 264 0.15 14.73 -14.00
C LYS A 264 0.44 13.58 -14.95
N ALA A 265 1.42 12.74 -14.63
CA ALA A 265 1.77 11.56 -15.42
C ALA A 265 0.82 10.38 -15.16
N HIS A 266 -0.07 10.50 -14.18
CA HIS A 266 -0.82 9.37 -13.63
C HIS A 266 -2.33 9.56 -13.59
N ALA A 267 -2.88 10.75 -13.86
CA ALA A 267 -4.31 11.00 -13.88
C ALA A 267 -4.87 11.13 -15.32
N PRO A 268 -5.10 10.02 -16.05
CA PRO A 268 -5.52 10.06 -17.46
C PRO A 268 -6.93 10.65 -17.66
N CYS A 269 -7.72 10.77 -16.59
CA CYS A 269 -9.03 11.41 -16.63
C CYS A 269 -9.01 12.93 -16.49
N CYS A 270 -7.84 13.53 -16.23
CA CYS A 270 -7.68 14.96 -16.15
C CYS A 270 -7.37 15.53 -17.55
N SER A 271 -8.23 16.43 -18.05
CA SER A 271 -7.94 17.23 -19.25
C SER A 271 -7.05 18.43 -18.95
N SER A 272 -7.08 18.93 -17.71
CA SER A 272 -6.22 19.99 -17.18
C SER A 272 -5.99 19.76 -15.69
N PHE A 273 -4.96 20.41 -15.15
CA PHE A 273 -4.53 20.25 -13.76
C PHE A 273 -4.46 21.62 -13.10
N SER A 274 -5.20 21.78 -12.00
CA SER A 274 -5.24 23.00 -11.21
C SER A 274 -5.06 22.65 -9.74
N PHE A 275 -4.19 23.38 -9.03
CA PHE A 275 -3.89 23.16 -7.63
C PHE A 275 -4.29 24.41 -6.85
N ALA A 276 -5.23 24.29 -5.92
CA ALA A 276 -5.65 25.39 -5.06
C ALA A 276 -4.71 25.49 -3.86
N ILE A 277 -3.89 26.54 -3.83
CA ILE A 277 -2.97 26.82 -2.73
C ILE A 277 -3.67 27.74 -1.73
N LEU A 278 -4.29 27.14 -0.72
CA LEU A 278 -5.00 27.84 0.35
C LEU A 278 -4.13 27.94 1.62
N ASN A 279 -4.28 29.02 2.39
CA ASN A 279 -3.73 29.10 3.74
C ASN A 279 -4.45 28.09 4.66
N THR A 280 -3.74 27.05 5.08
CA THR A 280 -4.21 25.97 5.94
C THR A 280 -3.43 25.87 7.24
N VAL A 281 -2.84 26.99 7.68
CA VAL A 281 -2.19 27.14 8.99
C VAL A 281 -3.02 28.05 9.90
N ASP A 282 -3.52 29.17 9.35
CA ASP A 282 -4.12 30.24 10.14
C ASP A 282 -5.66 30.14 10.27
N TYR A 283 -6.26 29.09 9.70
CA TYR A 283 -7.71 28.91 9.67
C TYR A 283 -8.09 27.51 10.17
N GLU A 284 -9.19 27.44 10.91
CA GLU A 284 -9.85 26.16 11.19
C GLU A 284 -10.40 25.55 9.90
N TRP A 285 -10.52 24.22 9.85
CA TRP A 285 -11.03 23.54 8.65
C TRP A 285 -12.49 23.90 8.29
N TYR A 286 -13.23 24.52 9.22
CA TYR A 286 -14.60 25.00 9.06
C TYR A 286 -14.71 26.53 9.04
N ASN A 287 -13.59 27.25 8.91
CA ASN A 287 -13.59 28.71 8.88
C ASN A 287 -14.22 29.25 7.58
N SER A 288 -15.21 30.14 7.67
CA SER A 288 -15.97 30.63 6.51
C SER A 288 -15.10 31.21 5.39
N THR A 289 -14.05 31.97 5.72
CA THR A 289 -13.13 32.51 4.72
C THR A 289 -12.38 31.41 3.98
N LEU A 290 -11.97 30.34 4.67
CA LEU A 290 -11.32 29.19 4.03
C LEU A 290 -12.32 28.41 3.15
N LEU A 291 -13.56 28.23 3.63
CA LEU A 291 -14.62 27.56 2.88
C LEU A 291 -14.97 28.32 1.59
N GLU A 292 -15.12 29.64 1.67
CA GLU A 292 -15.36 30.52 0.52
C GLU A 292 -14.24 30.42 -0.51
N LYS A 293 -12.98 30.43 -0.09
CA LYS A 293 -11.83 30.28 -1.00
C LYS A 293 -11.80 28.92 -1.68
N ALA A 294 -12.03 27.84 -0.94
CA ALA A 294 -12.08 26.49 -1.50
C ALA A 294 -13.22 26.37 -2.53
N CYS A 295 -14.37 26.92 -2.18
CA CYS A 295 -15.54 26.93 -3.04
C CYS A 295 -15.32 27.75 -4.32
N ALA A 296 -14.82 28.98 -4.19
CA ALA A 296 -14.49 29.85 -5.31
C ALA A 296 -13.47 29.18 -6.25
N ALA A 297 -12.49 28.48 -5.70
CA ALA A 297 -11.54 27.72 -6.51
C ALA A 297 -12.24 26.63 -7.33
N ALA A 298 -13.12 25.83 -6.70
CA ALA A 298 -13.87 24.78 -7.38
C ALA A 298 -14.80 25.32 -8.48
N VAL A 299 -15.52 26.41 -8.19
CA VAL A 299 -16.38 27.07 -9.19
C VAL A 299 -15.55 27.65 -10.34
N SER A 300 -14.39 28.24 -10.07
CA SER A 300 -13.56 28.86 -11.12
C SER A 300 -12.97 27.86 -12.12
N VAL A 301 -12.72 26.62 -11.70
CA VAL A 301 -12.19 25.54 -12.55
C VAL A 301 -13.32 24.69 -13.16
N SER A 302 -14.52 24.78 -12.59
CA SER A 302 -15.71 24.13 -13.11
C SER A 302 -15.94 24.53 -14.58
N ALA A 303 -16.09 23.52 -15.42
CA ALA A 303 -16.53 23.73 -16.79
C ALA A 303 -18.05 23.69 -16.89
N GLY A 304 -18.61 24.27 -17.96
CA GLY A 304 -20.01 24.05 -18.34
C GLY A 304 -21.04 25.00 -17.74
N SER A 305 -20.67 25.94 -16.86
CA SER A 305 -21.54 27.06 -16.48
C SER A 305 -21.32 28.26 -17.40
N THR A 306 -22.42 28.83 -17.93
CA THR A 306 -22.41 30.15 -18.62
C THR A 306 -22.81 31.29 -17.70
N ASP A 307 -23.26 30.95 -16.49
CA ASP A 307 -23.61 31.89 -15.43
C ASP A 307 -22.38 32.13 -14.56
N THR A 308 -21.90 33.37 -14.57
CA THR A 308 -20.72 33.82 -13.82
C THR A 308 -20.98 33.94 -12.31
N ASP A 309 -22.25 33.94 -11.90
CA ASP A 309 -22.66 34.08 -10.50
C ASP A 309 -23.07 32.73 -9.87
N SER A 310 -22.97 31.64 -10.64
CA SER A 310 -23.33 30.30 -10.18
C SER A 310 -22.35 29.78 -9.12
N THR A 311 -22.90 29.27 -8.01
CA THR A 311 -22.14 28.52 -6.99
C THR A 311 -22.23 27.00 -7.19
N VAL A 312 -22.67 26.56 -8.37
CA VAL A 312 -22.82 25.14 -8.72
C VAL A 312 -21.60 24.63 -9.47
N ILE A 313 -20.94 23.63 -8.91
CA ILE A 313 -19.78 22.96 -9.52
C ILE A 313 -20.28 21.90 -10.50
N ASN A 314 -19.82 21.96 -11.75
CA ASN A 314 -20.12 21.04 -12.83
C ASN A 314 -18.83 20.61 -13.57
N ASP A 315 -18.88 19.43 -14.19
CA ASP A 315 -17.87 18.95 -15.13
C ASP A 315 -16.42 19.03 -14.59
N LEU A 316 -16.23 18.63 -13.32
CA LEU A 316 -14.96 18.77 -12.59
C LEU A 316 -14.61 17.48 -11.85
N ILE A 317 -13.33 17.10 -11.84
CA ILE A 317 -12.83 16.09 -10.91
C ILE A 317 -12.11 16.81 -9.77
N ILE A 318 -12.57 16.61 -8.54
CA ILE A 318 -11.98 17.19 -7.34
C ILE A 318 -11.16 16.11 -6.65
N VAL A 319 -9.90 16.40 -6.36
CA VAL A 319 -9.01 15.53 -5.61
C VAL A 319 -8.57 16.26 -4.36
N ALA A 320 -9.00 15.79 -3.19
CA ALA A 320 -8.69 16.46 -1.93
C ALA A 320 -7.88 15.53 -1.03
N HIS A 321 -6.84 16.09 -0.40
CA HIS A 321 -5.96 15.35 0.50
C HIS A 321 -6.08 15.84 1.93
N SER A 322 -6.15 14.91 2.89
CA SER A 322 -6.15 15.21 4.32
C SER A 322 -7.20 16.28 4.66
N MET A 323 -6.82 17.34 5.38
CA MET A 323 -7.71 18.45 5.76
C MET A 323 -8.42 19.12 4.57
N GLY A 324 -7.90 19.03 3.35
CA GLY A 324 -8.59 19.51 2.15
C GLY A 324 -9.98 18.87 1.97
N ASN A 325 -10.16 17.61 2.40
CA ASN A 325 -11.47 16.96 2.39
C ASN A 325 -12.43 17.59 3.40
N ASN A 326 -11.97 17.89 4.61
CA ASN A 326 -12.77 18.56 5.64
C ASN A 326 -13.24 19.93 5.17
N VAL A 327 -12.34 20.73 4.59
CA VAL A 327 -12.65 22.05 4.05
C VAL A 327 -13.68 21.95 2.93
N PHE A 328 -13.45 21.08 1.93
CA PHE A 328 -14.39 20.95 0.82
C PHE A 328 -15.76 20.41 1.27
N ALA A 329 -15.78 19.39 2.14
CA ALA A 329 -17.01 18.85 2.71
C ALA A 329 -17.82 19.91 3.48
N SER A 330 -17.14 20.79 4.22
CA SER A 330 -17.77 21.84 5.01
C SER A 330 -18.35 22.94 4.14
N ALA A 331 -17.63 23.34 3.08
CA ALA A 331 -18.14 24.31 2.12
C ALA A 331 -19.46 23.83 1.48
N LEU A 332 -19.57 22.52 1.19
CA LEU A 332 -20.81 21.91 0.73
C LEU A 332 -21.88 21.84 1.84
N ALA A 333 -21.48 21.53 3.07
CA ALA A 333 -22.39 21.39 4.21
C ALA A 333 -23.05 22.72 4.61
N GLU A 334 -22.28 23.82 4.55
CA GLU A 334 -22.76 25.18 4.83
C GLU A 334 -23.46 25.82 3.62
N GLY A 335 -23.46 25.15 2.46
CA GLY A 335 -24.14 25.63 1.26
C GLY A 335 -23.43 26.79 0.55
N ILE A 336 -22.13 26.98 0.81
CA ILE A 336 -21.29 27.97 0.11
C ILE A 336 -21.25 27.66 -1.40
N CYS A 337 -21.15 26.37 -1.76
CA CYS A 337 -21.42 25.84 -3.10
C CYS A 337 -22.19 24.53 -3.04
N SER A 338 -22.61 24.07 -4.21
CA SER A 338 -23.22 22.76 -4.40
C SER A 338 -22.59 21.99 -5.55
N ILE A 339 -22.66 20.66 -5.46
CA ILE A 339 -22.26 19.76 -6.55
C ILE A 339 -23.44 19.57 -7.50
N GLY A 340 -23.21 19.92 -8.77
CA GLY A 340 -24.11 19.75 -9.89
C GLY A 340 -23.84 18.47 -10.68
N ARG A 341 -23.73 18.59 -12.01
CA ARG A 341 -23.61 17.45 -12.93
C ARG A 341 -22.16 17.09 -13.20
N ASN A 342 -21.91 15.79 -13.39
CA ASN A 342 -20.64 15.26 -13.90
C ASN A 342 -19.42 15.66 -13.06
N VAL A 343 -19.58 15.71 -11.75
CA VAL A 343 -18.52 15.96 -10.78
C VAL A 343 -18.14 14.68 -10.09
N ASP A 344 -16.85 14.38 -10.01
CA ASP A 344 -16.32 13.32 -9.16
C ASP A 344 -15.48 13.92 -8.04
N TRP A 345 -15.57 13.36 -6.84
CA TRP A 345 -14.71 13.73 -5.71
C TRP A 345 -13.93 12.51 -5.23
N VAL A 346 -12.60 12.65 -5.30
CA VAL A 346 -11.60 11.70 -4.84
C VAL A 346 -11.04 12.15 -3.50
N ASP A 347 -11.32 11.39 -2.46
CA ASP A 347 -10.78 11.61 -1.12
C ASP A 347 -9.46 10.84 -0.95
N LEU A 348 -8.39 11.55 -0.58
CA LEU A 348 -7.10 11.00 -0.19
C LEU A 348 -6.88 11.22 1.33
N SER A 349 -7.16 10.20 2.14
CA SER A 349 -6.94 10.20 3.60
C SER A 349 -7.56 11.39 4.36
N GLY A 350 -8.81 11.77 4.07
CA GLY A 350 -9.50 12.86 4.77
C GLY A 350 -9.93 12.54 6.22
N PRO A 351 -9.47 13.28 7.26
CA PRO A 351 -9.84 13.06 8.66
C PRO A 351 -11.26 13.56 8.98
N LEU A 352 -12.28 12.90 8.43
CA LEU A 352 -13.69 13.28 8.55
C LEU A 352 -14.32 12.92 9.91
N LYS A 353 -13.55 12.33 10.83
CA LYS A 353 -13.83 12.32 12.28
C LYS A 353 -12.70 12.95 13.10
N GLY A 354 -11.84 13.75 12.49
CA GLY A 354 -10.69 14.37 13.16
C GLY A 354 -9.48 13.44 13.33
N SER A 355 -8.49 13.89 14.08
CA SER A 355 -7.22 13.21 14.31
C SER A 355 -6.89 13.23 15.79
N MET A 356 -6.55 12.05 16.34
CA MET A 356 -6.02 11.95 17.71
C MET A 356 -4.70 12.72 17.88
N GLY A 357 -4.03 13.10 16.79
CA GLY A 357 -2.89 14.01 16.84
C GLY A 357 -3.25 15.44 17.24
N SER A 358 -4.48 15.88 16.93
CA SER A 358 -5.01 17.17 17.42
C SER A 358 -5.29 17.10 18.92
N ASP A 359 -5.94 16.02 19.38
CA ASP A 359 -6.22 15.80 20.80
C ASP A 359 -4.91 15.77 21.61
N LEU A 360 -3.90 15.05 21.11
CA LEU A 360 -2.58 15.03 21.71
C LEU A 360 -1.91 16.43 21.75
N MET A 361 -2.15 17.27 20.73
CA MET A 361 -1.65 18.65 20.74
C MET A 361 -2.29 19.47 21.87
N HIS A 362 -3.59 19.29 22.13
CA HIS A 362 -4.27 19.92 23.26
C HIS A 362 -3.74 19.40 24.60
N ASP A 363 -3.57 18.07 24.74
CA ASP A 363 -3.01 17.45 25.95
C ASP A 363 -1.63 18.05 26.30
N ILE A 364 -0.78 18.30 25.29
CA ILE A 364 0.58 18.83 25.48
C ILE A 364 0.59 20.34 25.69
N CYS A 365 -0.19 21.10 24.91
CA CYS A 365 -0.04 22.55 24.82
C CYS A 365 -1.00 23.36 25.69
N ASP A 366 -2.17 22.82 26.01
CA ASP A 366 -3.18 23.53 26.80
C ASP A 366 -3.14 23.14 28.28
N GLY A 367 -2.52 21.98 28.59
CA GLY A 367 -2.04 21.55 29.90
C GLY A 367 -2.92 21.87 31.11
N ASP A 368 -3.71 20.89 31.56
CA ASP A 368 -3.99 20.77 33.00
C ASP A 368 -2.86 19.92 33.63
N ASP A 369 -2.29 20.40 34.73
CA ASP A 369 -1.06 19.95 35.43
C ASP A 369 -1.03 18.48 35.96
N GLU A 370 -1.72 17.51 35.36
CA GLU A 370 -1.78 16.09 35.84
C GLU A 370 -1.34 15.02 34.81
N GLY A 371 -0.64 15.39 33.75
CA GLY A 371 -0.18 14.47 32.68
C GLY A 371 1.18 13.80 32.93
N ASN A 372 1.15 12.55 33.37
CA ASN A 372 2.23 11.53 33.39
C ASN A 372 3.57 11.95 32.73
N SER A 373 4.65 12.09 33.51
CA SER A 373 6.00 12.48 33.06
C SER A 373 6.59 11.62 31.92
N ASP A 374 6.02 10.42 31.67
CA ASP A 374 6.40 9.54 30.57
C ASP A 374 5.94 10.06 29.19
N ILE A 375 4.82 10.80 29.13
CA ILE A 375 4.31 11.41 27.89
C ILE A 375 5.18 12.62 27.50
N LEU A 376 5.42 13.53 28.45
CA LEU A 376 6.26 14.73 28.23
C LEU A 376 7.70 14.39 27.82
N SER A 377 8.29 13.32 28.40
CA SER A 377 9.65 12.89 28.04
C SER A 377 9.76 12.22 26.66
N ARG A 378 8.70 11.53 26.20
CA ARG A 378 8.61 10.98 24.83
C ARG A 378 8.34 12.05 23.76
N LEU A 379 7.77 13.18 24.17
CA LEU A 379 7.23 14.23 23.29
C LEU A 379 8.00 15.55 23.34
N GLY A 380 9.18 15.60 23.97
CA GLY A 380 9.97 16.83 24.17
C GLY A 380 10.24 17.65 22.89
N ASN A 381 10.23 17.02 21.71
CA ASN A 381 10.38 17.71 20.42
C ASN A 381 9.11 18.42 19.93
N LEU A 382 7.92 18.09 20.46
CA LEU A 382 6.64 18.75 20.15
C LEU A 382 6.41 20.02 20.98
N ILE A 383 7.09 20.18 22.12
CA ILE A 383 6.93 21.35 23.02
C ILE A 383 7.25 22.66 22.28
N GLY A 384 8.18 22.64 21.33
CA GLY A 384 8.50 23.80 20.46
C GLY A 384 7.46 24.12 19.38
N GLN A 385 6.40 23.31 19.26
CA GLN A 385 5.29 23.54 18.32
C GLN A 385 4.06 24.11 19.02
N CYS A 386 4.06 24.29 20.34
CA CYS A 386 2.95 24.92 21.07
C CYS A 386 2.81 26.42 20.73
N PRO A 387 1.58 26.95 20.61
CA PRO A 387 0.29 26.30 20.91
C PRO A 387 -0.28 25.42 19.79
N GLY A 388 0.49 25.02 18.79
CA GLY A 388 0.02 24.39 17.56
C GLY A 388 -0.55 25.43 16.58
N SER A 389 -0.61 25.11 15.29
CA SER A 389 -1.33 25.95 14.34
C SER A 389 -2.84 25.87 14.60
N ILE A 390 -3.58 26.91 14.20
CA ILE A 390 -5.03 26.97 14.32
C ILE A 390 -5.67 25.76 13.63
N SER A 391 -5.18 25.43 12.42
CA SER A 391 -5.65 24.28 11.66
C SER A 391 -5.45 22.95 12.39
N ARG A 392 -4.27 22.69 12.96
CA ARG A 392 -3.96 21.42 13.63
C ARG A 392 -4.84 21.22 14.85
N ARG A 393 -5.02 22.25 15.66
CA ARG A 393 -5.90 22.23 16.84
C ARG A 393 -7.38 22.08 16.47
N SER A 394 -7.81 22.55 15.30
CA SER A 394 -9.21 22.45 14.91
C SER A 394 -9.66 21.03 14.53
N LEU A 395 -8.73 20.08 14.37
CA LEU A 395 -8.99 18.72 13.89
C LEU A 395 -9.22 17.70 15.02
N VAL A 396 -9.76 18.13 16.15
CA VAL A 396 -10.07 17.26 17.31
C VAL A 396 -10.90 16.04 16.92
N TYR A 397 -10.65 14.92 17.58
CA TYR A 397 -11.32 13.66 17.24
C TYR A 397 -12.80 13.67 17.68
N ASP A 398 -13.71 13.34 16.77
CA ASP A 398 -15.14 13.22 17.04
C ASP A 398 -15.46 12.00 17.92
N GLY A 399 -15.93 12.28 19.13
CA GLY A 399 -16.06 11.36 20.25
C GLY A 399 -14.88 11.38 21.22
N GLY A 400 -13.89 12.25 21.01
CA GLY A 400 -12.77 12.53 21.91
C GLY A 400 -13.09 13.63 22.94
N HIS A 401 -12.18 13.87 23.88
CA HIS A 401 -12.39 14.80 24.99
C HIS A 401 -12.50 16.27 24.55
N TYR A 402 -11.76 16.63 23.50
CA TYR A 402 -11.66 18.02 23.00
C TYR A 402 -12.70 18.37 21.92
N CYS A 403 -13.60 17.44 21.58
CA CYS A 403 -14.64 17.64 20.58
C CYS A 403 -15.99 17.87 21.26
N ASP A 404 -16.48 19.12 21.22
CA ASP A 404 -17.78 19.48 21.74
C ASP A 404 -18.94 19.12 20.79
N ASP A 405 -20.18 19.30 21.25
CA ASP A 405 -21.38 18.99 20.47
C ASP A 405 -21.47 19.80 19.17
N GLU A 406 -20.94 21.03 19.15
CA GLU A 406 -20.93 21.87 17.95
C GLU A 406 -19.97 21.28 16.90
N MET A 407 -18.75 20.92 17.31
CA MET A 407 -17.75 20.30 16.46
C MET A 407 -18.21 18.92 15.96
N ALA A 408 -18.82 18.12 16.83
CA ALA A 408 -19.40 16.83 16.45
C ALA A 408 -20.51 17.00 15.38
N ALA A 409 -21.34 18.04 15.51
CA ALA A 409 -22.36 18.38 14.52
C ALA A 409 -21.73 18.84 13.18
N ARG A 410 -20.64 19.63 13.22
CA ARG A 410 -19.89 20.04 12.02
C ARG A 410 -19.32 18.83 11.29
N TYR A 411 -18.69 17.90 12.01
CA TYR A 411 -18.24 16.64 11.44
C TYR A 411 -19.42 15.89 10.83
N ALA A 412 -20.50 15.65 11.57
CA ALA A 412 -21.67 14.93 11.03
C ALA A 412 -22.24 15.55 9.74
N ALA A 413 -22.25 16.88 9.62
CA ALA A 413 -22.67 17.57 8.41
C ALA A 413 -21.69 17.37 7.24
N ALA A 414 -20.39 17.55 7.47
CA ALA A 414 -19.34 17.30 6.49
C ALA A 414 -19.35 15.84 6.00
N ARG A 415 -19.48 14.90 6.93
CA ARG A 415 -19.63 13.46 6.67
C ARG A 415 -20.80 13.15 5.76
N LYS A 416 -21.96 13.79 6.00
CA LYS A 416 -23.16 13.61 5.16
C LYS A 416 -22.91 14.07 3.72
N MET A 417 -22.15 15.15 3.52
CA MET A 417 -21.78 15.60 2.17
C MET A 417 -20.79 14.65 1.52
N HIS A 418 -19.78 14.19 2.26
CA HIS A 418 -18.84 13.17 1.78
C HIS A 418 -19.55 11.88 1.38
N GLU A 419 -20.40 11.30 2.25
CA GLU A 419 -21.17 10.09 1.95
C GLU A 419 -22.08 10.25 0.73
N LYS A 420 -22.59 11.46 0.50
CA LYS A 420 -23.49 11.75 -0.63
C LYS A 420 -22.74 11.92 -1.97
N TYR A 421 -21.56 12.53 -1.95
CA TYR A 421 -20.92 13.04 -3.17
C TYR A 421 -19.52 12.48 -3.45
N ALA A 422 -18.79 12.00 -2.44
CA ALA A 422 -17.51 11.35 -2.69
C ALA A 422 -17.75 10.16 -3.62
N THR A 423 -16.83 9.98 -4.56
CA THR A 423 -16.92 8.98 -5.61
C THR A 423 -15.99 7.81 -5.31
N ALA A 424 -14.82 8.14 -4.74
CA ALA A 424 -13.85 7.17 -4.30
C ALA A 424 -13.05 7.75 -3.13
N SER A 425 -12.58 6.88 -2.24
CA SER A 425 -11.70 7.24 -1.14
C SER A 425 -10.51 6.29 -1.10
N MET A 426 -9.34 6.85 -0.82
CA MET A 426 -8.08 6.16 -0.67
C MET A 426 -7.61 6.32 0.77
N CYS A 427 -7.25 5.19 1.38
CA CYS A 427 -6.91 5.18 2.79
C CYS A 427 -5.67 4.36 3.12
N GLY A 428 -4.95 4.82 4.15
CA GLY A 428 -3.85 4.10 4.78
C GLY A 428 -4.32 3.20 5.92
N THR A 429 -3.74 2.01 6.05
CA THR A 429 -4.02 1.11 7.18
C THR A 429 -2.81 0.86 8.08
N THR A 430 -1.66 1.47 7.80
CA THR A 430 -0.44 1.41 8.63
C THR A 430 0.48 2.62 8.41
N TYR A 431 1.07 3.25 9.43
CA TYR A 431 2.07 4.30 9.18
C TYR A 431 3.37 3.79 8.50
N ASN A 432 3.52 2.47 8.36
CA ASN A 432 4.65 1.86 7.69
C ASN A 432 4.49 1.92 6.16
N GLY A 433 5.27 2.80 5.54
CA GLY A 433 5.21 3.06 4.11
C GLY A 433 6.49 2.78 3.31
N LEU A 434 6.50 3.05 1.99
CA LEU A 434 7.74 3.10 1.20
C LEU A 434 8.63 4.20 1.79
N PHE A 435 9.94 4.00 1.75
CA PHE A 435 10.91 4.94 2.31
C PHE A 435 10.85 6.30 1.60
N SER A 436 10.43 7.34 2.31
CA SER A 436 10.55 8.75 1.89
C SER A 436 11.09 9.63 3.01
N LYS A 437 11.19 10.93 2.71
CA LYS A 437 11.55 11.95 3.69
C LYS A 437 10.46 12.13 4.75
N GLU A 438 9.21 11.85 4.39
CA GLU A 438 8.02 12.01 5.23
C GLU A 438 7.77 10.78 6.11
N TYR A 439 8.32 9.62 5.73
CA TYR A 439 8.23 8.36 6.49
C TYR A 439 8.64 8.51 7.95
N ALA A 440 9.72 9.25 8.24
CA ALA A 440 10.18 9.45 9.62
C ALA A 440 9.13 10.18 10.48
N GLY A 441 8.43 11.16 9.91
CA GLY A 441 7.36 11.89 10.59
C GLY A 441 6.11 11.05 10.80
N LEU A 442 5.69 10.29 9.78
CA LEU A 442 4.54 9.39 9.87
C LEU A 442 4.79 8.20 10.81
N LEU A 443 6.00 7.64 10.79
CA LEU A 443 6.44 6.62 11.75
C LEU A 443 6.42 7.16 13.18
N ALA A 444 6.97 8.35 13.40
CA ALA A 444 6.92 9.00 14.71
C ALA A 444 5.47 9.23 15.15
N GLY A 445 4.61 9.76 14.27
CA GLY A 445 3.19 9.95 14.54
C GLY A 445 2.47 8.64 14.88
N GLY A 446 2.71 7.57 14.12
CA GLY A 446 2.12 6.26 14.38
C GLY A 446 2.55 5.60 15.69
N LEU A 447 3.76 5.90 16.17
CA LEU A 447 4.31 5.40 17.43
C LEU A 447 3.91 6.23 18.66
N ILE A 448 3.71 7.53 18.48
CA ILE A 448 3.57 8.50 19.57
C ILE A 448 2.11 8.92 19.77
N ILE A 449 1.34 9.07 18.69
CA ILE A 449 -0.07 9.45 18.79
C ILE A 449 -0.87 8.27 19.35
N PRO A 450 -1.73 8.50 20.36
CA PRO A 450 -2.55 7.45 20.97
C PRO A 450 -3.74 7.09 20.07
N HIS A 451 -3.46 6.46 18.93
CA HIS A 451 -4.49 6.01 18.00
C HIS A 451 -5.39 4.96 18.64
N HIS A 452 -6.69 5.03 18.38
CA HIS A 452 -7.67 4.05 18.88
C HIS A 452 -7.48 2.63 18.30
N SER A 453 -6.71 2.51 17.20
CA SER A 453 -6.34 1.21 16.65
C SER A 453 -4.95 1.25 16.01
N SER A 454 -4.36 0.06 15.82
CA SER A 454 -3.11 -0.09 15.07
C SER A 454 -3.26 0.18 13.56
N LYS A 455 -4.48 0.44 13.07
CA LYS A 455 -4.75 0.83 11.68
C LYS A 455 -4.85 2.35 11.60
N ASN A 456 -3.77 2.98 11.16
CA ASN A 456 -3.68 4.43 10.95
C ASN A 456 -2.58 4.71 9.92
N ASP A 457 -2.54 5.90 9.34
CA ASP A 457 -1.48 6.29 8.39
C ASP A 457 -0.32 7.08 9.04
N GLY A 458 -0.33 7.15 10.37
CA GLY A 458 0.62 7.92 11.18
C GLY A 458 0.01 9.19 11.76
N VAL A 459 -1.04 9.74 11.14
CA VAL A 459 -1.72 10.97 11.59
C VAL A 459 -3.22 10.74 11.73
N VAL A 460 -3.83 9.95 10.84
CA VAL A 460 -5.27 9.70 10.80
C VAL A 460 -5.55 8.23 11.06
N GLY A 461 -6.40 7.96 12.05
CA GLY A 461 -6.90 6.62 12.33
C GLY A 461 -7.84 6.14 11.24
N PHE A 462 -7.79 4.85 10.90
CA PHE A 462 -8.66 4.25 9.88
C PHE A 462 -10.13 4.57 10.13
N ASP A 463 -10.60 4.50 11.37
CA ASP A 463 -12.01 4.77 11.72
C ASP A 463 -12.42 6.24 11.56
N SER A 464 -11.47 7.16 11.39
CA SER A 464 -11.75 8.57 11.09
C SER A 464 -12.09 8.83 9.61
N LEU A 465 -11.76 7.87 8.76
CA LEU A 465 -12.05 7.90 7.34
C LEU A 465 -13.46 7.31 7.11
N LEU A 466 -14.22 7.82 6.13
CA LEU A 466 -15.61 7.40 5.89
C LEU A 466 -15.78 6.49 4.68
N PHE A 467 -16.51 5.39 4.87
CA PHE A 467 -16.38 4.22 4.00
C PHE A 467 -17.70 3.57 3.54
N ARG A 468 -18.86 4.23 3.70
CA ARG A 468 -20.14 3.61 3.35
C ARG A 468 -20.45 3.78 1.86
N GLY A 469 -20.38 2.68 1.11
CA GLY A 469 -20.91 2.59 -0.28
C GLY A 469 -19.95 2.98 -1.40
N LEU A 470 -18.69 3.32 -1.09
CA LEU A 470 -17.69 3.77 -2.06
C LEU A 470 -16.87 2.61 -2.64
N THR A 471 -16.34 2.83 -3.85
CA THR A 471 -15.14 2.16 -4.35
C THR A 471 -14.04 2.17 -3.29
N ARG A 472 -13.54 0.99 -2.91
CA ARG A 472 -12.53 0.83 -1.85
C ARG A 472 -11.15 0.55 -2.41
N ILE A 473 -10.18 1.36 -1.98
CA ILE A 473 -8.76 1.02 -2.04
C ILE A 473 -8.15 1.32 -0.68
N CYS A 474 -8.09 0.29 0.15
CA CYS A 474 -7.50 0.34 1.48
C CYS A 474 -6.64 -0.90 1.63
N SER A 475 -5.34 -0.71 1.81
CA SER A 475 -4.38 -1.82 1.89
C SER A 475 -3.19 -1.45 2.76
N SER A 476 -2.57 -2.43 3.41
CA SER A 476 -1.24 -2.27 4.03
C SER A 476 -0.21 -1.84 2.98
N VAL A 477 -0.39 -2.30 1.73
CA VAL A 477 0.38 -1.88 0.55
C VAL A 477 0.11 -0.43 0.18
N LEU A 478 -1.05 0.16 0.53
CA LEU A 478 -1.34 1.56 0.22
C LEU A 478 -0.70 2.55 1.17
N THR A 479 -0.43 2.12 2.38
CA THR A 479 0.38 2.93 3.30
C THR A 479 1.86 2.83 3.01
N ALA A 480 2.28 1.77 2.29
CA ALA A 480 3.44 1.82 1.40
C ALA A 480 3.45 3.04 0.46
N LEU A 481 2.32 3.70 0.18
CA LEU A 481 2.26 4.86 -0.71
C LEU A 481 1.96 6.20 -0.09
N SER A 482 1.24 6.25 1.02
CA SER A 482 1.04 7.54 1.70
C SER A 482 2.37 8.15 2.17
N ALA A 483 3.37 7.30 2.44
CA ALA A 483 4.72 7.74 2.73
C ALA A 483 5.66 7.69 1.53
N ALA A 484 5.23 7.55 0.27
CA ALA A 484 6.15 7.57 -0.88
C ALA A 484 6.13 8.89 -1.64
N LEU A 485 5.48 9.92 -1.10
CA LEU A 485 4.77 10.82 -1.99
C LEU A 485 4.75 12.30 -1.70
N PHE A 486 5.90 12.86 -1.36
CA PHE A 486 6.09 14.30 -1.48
C PHE A 486 7.37 14.71 -2.23
N ARG A 487 8.13 13.73 -2.75
CA ARG A 487 9.03 13.86 -3.90
C ARG A 487 9.35 12.47 -4.44
N TRP A 488 9.01 12.25 -5.73
CA TRP A 488 9.14 11.01 -6.50
C TRP A 488 8.11 9.90 -6.21
N SER A 489 7.18 9.73 -7.17
CA SER A 489 6.40 8.52 -7.47
C SER A 489 5.01 8.29 -6.83
N PHE A 490 3.98 8.95 -7.39
CA PHE A 490 2.53 8.77 -7.11
C PHE A 490 1.98 7.57 -7.84
N ARG A 491 2.28 6.37 -7.33
CA ARG A 491 2.53 5.30 -8.29
C ARG A 491 1.94 3.89 -8.02
N VAL A 492 1.37 3.59 -6.86
CA VAL A 492 0.76 2.25 -6.61
C VAL A 492 -0.68 2.34 -6.08
N ALA A 493 -1.06 3.46 -5.46
CA ALA A 493 -2.39 3.66 -4.91
C ALA A 493 -3.48 3.94 -5.99
N LEU A 494 -3.06 4.43 -7.17
CA LEU A 494 -3.95 4.66 -8.31
C LEU A 494 -4.30 3.36 -9.08
N GLY A 495 -3.51 2.29 -8.96
CA GLY A 495 -3.73 1.04 -9.69
C GLY A 495 -5.01 0.33 -9.28
N THR A 496 -5.25 0.28 -7.97
CA THR A 496 -6.50 -0.24 -7.40
C THR A 496 -7.65 0.77 -7.60
N TRP A 497 -7.35 2.08 -7.69
CA TRP A 497 -8.33 3.16 -7.98
C TRP A 497 -9.00 3.00 -9.33
N ILE A 498 -8.26 2.46 -10.30
CA ILE A 498 -8.76 2.29 -11.67
C ILE A 498 -9.66 1.05 -11.80
N ARG A 499 -9.66 0.11 -10.86
CA ARG A 499 -10.54 -1.08 -10.91
C ARG A 499 -11.99 -0.82 -10.54
N HIS A 500 -12.27 0.30 -9.88
CA HIS A 500 -13.63 0.80 -9.83
C HIS A 500 -13.66 2.22 -10.39
N CYS A 501 -13.25 2.36 -11.65
CA CYS A 501 -13.85 3.37 -12.49
C CYS A 501 -15.38 3.16 -12.41
N LEU A 502 -16.04 4.01 -11.63
CA LEU A 502 -17.34 4.57 -11.95
C LEU A 502 -18.23 3.59 -12.74
N ARG A 503 -18.97 2.73 -12.02
CA ARG A 503 -20.38 2.57 -12.39
C ARG A 503 -21.06 3.93 -12.20
N LEU A 504 -20.69 4.91 -13.03
CA LEU A 504 -21.53 6.07 -13.28
C LEU A 504 -22.83 5.50 -13.76
N ARG A 505 -23.90 5.87 -13.07
CA ARG A 505 -25.24 5.73 -13.61
C ARG A 505 -25.23 6.29 -15.03
N ILE A 506 -25.69 5.48 -15.97
CA ILE A 506 -26.48 6.00 -17.09
C ILE A 506 -27.66 6.78 -16.48
#